data_AF-A0A7X1HSS2-F1
#
_entry.id   AF-A0A7X1HSS2-F1
#
_cell.length_a   1.000
_cell.length_b   1.000
_cell.length_c   1.000
_cell.angle_alpha   90.00
_cell.angle_beta   90.00
_cell.angle_gamma   90.00
#
_symmetry.space_group_name_H-M   'P 1'
#
loop_
_entity.id
_entity.type
_entity.pdbx_description
1 polymer ?
#
loop_
_entity_poly.entity_id
_entity_poly.type
_entity_poly.pdbx_seq_one_letter_code
_entity_poly.pdbx_strand_id
1 'polypeptide(L)'
;MYRGALKSILSELVRQDRLIVVEKFSVEAPKTKLLAQKLKDMALEDVLIITGELDENLFPAARNLHKVDVRDANGIDPVSLIAFDKVVMTADAVKQVEEMLA
;
A
#
# COMPACT_ATOMS: atom_id res chain seq x y z
N MET A 1 18.05 13.25 -6.04
CA MET A 1 18.45 11.89 -5.60
C MET A 1 17.27 11.11 -5.04
N TYR A 2 16.55 11.60 -4.02
CA TYR A 2 15.40 10.90 -3.40
C TYR A 2 14.29 10.46 -4.38
N ARG A 3 13.75 11.38 -5.21
CA ARG A 3 12.72 11.05 -6.20
C ARG A 3 13.17 10.01 -7.23
N GLY A 4 14.45 10.03 -7.62
CA GLY A 4 15.02 9.04 -8.55
C GLY A 4 15.12 7.64 -7.94
N ALA A 5 15.42 7.55 -6.65
CA ALA A 5 15.38 6.28 -5.92
C ALA A 5 13.96 5.71 -5.87
N LEU A 6 12.95 6.53 -5.54
CA LEU A 6 11.54 6.11 -5.54
C LEU A 6 11.10 5.60 -6.92
N LYS A 7 11.39 6.34 -8.00
CA LYS A 7 11.10 5.88 -9.38
C LYS A 7 11.75 4.53 -9.69
N SER A 8 13.01 4.34 -9.28
CA SER A 8 13.73 3.09 -9.51
C SER A 8 13.12 1.93 -8.71
N ILE A 9 12.77 2.15 -7.45
CA ILE A 9 12.14 1.14 -6.58
C ILE A 9 10.77 0.75 -7.14
N LEU A 10 9.91 1.72 -7.49
CA LEU A 10 8.60 1.44 -8.08
C LEU A 10 8.70 0.67 -9.40
N SER A 11 9.69 1.02 -10.24
CA SER A 11 9.95 0.29 -11.48
C SER A 11 10.38 -1.16 -11.23
N GLU A 12 11.18 -1.42 -10.20
CA GLU A 12 11.57 -2.77 -9.81
C GLU A 12 10.42 -3.55 -9.17
N LEU A 13 9.56 -2.91 -8.37
CA LEU A 13 8.37 -3.55 -7.82
C LEU A 13 7.42 -4.04 -8.91
N VAL A 14 7.25 -3.28 -9.99
CA VAL A 14 6.50 -3.72 -11.18
C VAL A 14 7.21 -4.89 -11.86
N ARG A 15 8.53 -4.81 -12.05
CA ARG A 15 9.32 -5.88 -12.70
C ARG A 15 9.27 -7.22 -11.96
N GLN A 16 9.16 -7.17 -10.64
CA GLN A 16 9.08 -8.34 -9.75
C GLN A 16 7.64 -8.82 -9.50
N ASP A 17 6.63 -8.24 -10.18
CA ASP A 17 5.20 -8.51 -9.95
C ASP A 17 4.79 -8.32 -8.47
N ARG A 18 5.48 -7.43 -7.75
CA ARG A 18 5.22 -7.11 -6.33
C ARG A 18 4.22 -5.98 -6.17
N LEU A 19 4.07 -5.14 -7.19
CA LEU A 19 3.09 -4.06 -7.20
C LEU A 19 1.73 -4.57 -7.68
N ILE A 20 0.70 -4.40 -6.87
CA ILE A 20 -0.69 -4.75 -7.17
C ILE A 20 -1.51 -3.47 -7.17
N VAL A 21 -2.21 -3.19 -8.27
CA VAL A 21 -3.08 -2.02 -8.38
C VAL A 21 -4.53 -2.44 -8.24
N VAL A 22 -5.28 -1.74 -7.39
CA VAL A 22 -6.70 -1.97 -7.15
C VAL A 22 -7.49 -0.67 -7.32
N GLU A 23 -8.74 -0.72 -7.78
CA GLU A 23 -9.54 0.51 -7.92
C GLU A 23 -9.83 1.16 -6.56
N LYS A 24 -10.30 0.36 -5.59
CA LYS A 24 -10.64 0.82 -4.25
C LYS A 24 -10.23 -0.21 -3.20
N PHE A 25 -9.72 0.28 -2.08
CA PHE A 25 -9.37 -0.55 -0.94
C PHE A 25 -9.90 0.08 0.36
N SER A 26 -11.05 -0.39 0.82
CA SER A 26 -11.65 0.02 2.10
C SER A 26 -12.14 -1.18 2.90
N VAL A 27 -12.45 -0.95 4.18
CA VAL A 27 -13.08 -1.91 5.09
C VAL A 27 -14.37 -1.31 5.66
N GLU A 28 -15.43 -2.11 5.75
CA GLU A 28 -16.76 -1.63 6.19
C GLU A 28 -16.80 -1.17 7.64
N ALA A 29 -15.92 -1.74 8.47
CA ALA A 29 -15.79 -1.40 9.88
C ALA A 29 -14.32 -1.49 10.30
N PRO A 30 -13.89 -0.74 11.35
CA PRO A 30 -12.52 -0.73 11.85
C PRO A 30 -12.22 -2.02 12.66
N LYS A 31 -12.33 -3.17 12.00
CA LYS A 31 -12.11 -4.49 12.58
C LYS A 31 -10.95 -5.18 11.89
N THR A 32 -9.91 -5.47 12.66
CA THR A 32 -8.70 -6.21 12.22
C THR A 32 -9.04 -7.54 11.57
N LYS A 33 -10.06 -8.24 12.06
CA LYS A 33 -10.53 -9.52 11.51
C LYS A 33 -11.06 -9.39 10.07
N LEU A 34 -11.76 -8.29 9.74
CA LEU A 34 -12.29 -8.07 8.40
C LEU A 34 -11.15 -7.82 7.41
N LEU A 35 -10.17 -7.00 7.82
CA LEU A 35 -8.98 -6.76 7.01
C LEU A 35 -8.16 -8.05 6.82
N ALA A 36 -7.92 -8.81 7.88
CA ALA A 36 -7.19 -10.07 7.80
C ALA A 36 -7.88 -11.10 6.88
N GLN A 37 -9.22 -11.17 6.90
CA GLN A 37 -9.97 -12.02 5.99
C GLN A 37 -9.80 -11.56 4.54
N LYS A 38 -9.97 -10.26 4.26
CA LYS A 38 -9.81 -9.69 2.92
C LYS A 38 -8.41 -9.93 2.35
N LEU A 39 -7.38 -9.76 3.19
CA LEU A 39 -5.99 -10.04 2.81
C LEU A 39 -5.75 -11.52 2.52
N LYS A 40 -6.34 -12.41 3.33
CA LYS A 40 -6.27 -13.85 3.11
C LYS A 40 -6.96 -14.27 1.81
N ASP A 41 -8.09 -13.67 1.48
CA ASP A 41 -8.81 -13.93 0.22
C ASP A 41 -7.99 -13.48 -1.00
N MET A 42 -7.14 -12.47 -0.83
CA MET A 42 -6.17 -12.00 -1.83
C MET A 42 -4.82 -12.75 -1.78
N ALA A 43 -4.66 -13.74 -0.89
CA ALA A 43 -3.42 -14.45 -0.64
C ALA A 43 -2.21 -13.54 -0.28
N LEU A 44 -2.49 -12.47 0.49
CA LEU A 44 -1.48 -11.51 0.95
C LEU A 44 -1.22 -11.70 2.44
N GLU A 45 0.04 -11.91 2.81
CA GLU A 45 0.48 -11.97 4.22
C GLU A 45 1.28 -10.75 4.64
N ASP A 46 2.27 -10.37 3.82
CA ASP A 46 3.19 -9.27 4.07
C ASP A 46 2.97 -8.17 3.01
N VAL A 47 2.29 -7.10 3.42
CA VAL A 47 1.75 -6.12 2.48
C VAL A 47 1.78 -4.70 3.00
N LEU A 48 2.25 -3.80 2.12
CA LEU A 48 2.07 -2.36 2.27
C LEU A 48 0.86 -1.91 1.45
N ILE A 49 -0.11 -1.28 2.10
CA ILE A 49 -1.30 -0.73 1.44
C ILE A 49 -1.13 0.78 1.34
N ILE A 50 -1.18 1.31 0.12
CA ILE A 50 -1.04 2.74 -0.16
C ILE A 50 -2.38 3.24 -0.71
N THR A 51 -2.97 4.19 0.00
CA THR A 51 -4.24 4.84 -0.38
C THR A 51 -4.01 6.31 -0.69
N GLY A 52 -4.83 6.88 -1.58
CA GLY A 52 -4.76 8.31 -1.90
C GLY A 52 -5.26 9.19 -0.76
N GLU A 53 -6.30 8.73 -0.06
CA GLU A 53 -6.81 9.36 1.16
C GLU A 53 -6.74 8.36 2.32
N LEU A 54 -6.50 8.89 3.53
CA LEU A 54 -6.39 8.08 4.72
C LEU A 54 -7.78 7.65 5.19
N ASP A 55 -8.11 6.37 5.01
CA ASP A 55 -9.38 5.80 5.45
C ASP A 55 -9.36 5.55 6.97
N GLU A 56 -10.23 6.24 7.70
CA GLU A 56 -10.38 6.16 9.16
C GLU A 56 -10.70 4.75 9.65
N ASN A 57 -11.28 3.89 8.81
CA ASN A 57 -11.56 2.50 9.18
C ASN A 57 -10.38 1.58 8.89
N LEU A 58 -9.64 1.85 7.81
CA LEU A 58 -8.56 1.01 7.34
C LEU A 58 -7.32 1.11 8.23
N PHE A 59 -6.94 2.33 8.61
CA PHE A 59 -5.79 2.57 9.47
C PHE A 59 -5.84 1.82 10.81
N PRO A 60 -6.91 1.92 11.63
CA PRO A 60 -7.00 1.17 12.88
C PRO A 60 -7.17 -0.35 12.67
N ALA A 61 -7.74 -0.77 11.53
CA ALA A 61 -7.85 -2.19 11.21
C ALA A 61 -6.49 -2.83 10.88
N ALA A 62 -5.56 -2.08 10.27
CA ALA A 62 -4.22 -2.55 9.96
C ALA A 62 -3.26 -2.49 11.16
N ARG A 63 -3.42 -1.51 12.06
CA ARG A 63 -2.47 -1.23 13.15
C ARG A 63 -2.07 -2.43 14.03
N ASN A 64 -2.95 -3.43 14.19
CA ASN A 64 -2.66 -4.62 15.00
C ASN A 64 -2.03 -5.78 14.21
N LEU A 65 -1.86 -5.65 12.90
CA LEU A 65 -1.31 -6.66 12.00
C LEU A 65 0.14 -6.31 11.70
N HIS A 66 1.10 -6.99 12.33
CA HIS A 66 2.53 -6.66 12.22
C HIS A 66 3.13 -6.77 10.80
N LYS A 67 2.53 -7.57 9.92
CA LYS A 67 2.95 -7.72 8.51
C LYS A 67 2.18 -6.81 7.55
N VAL A 68 1.31 -5.94 8.06
CA VAL A 68 0.45 -5.09 7.25
C VAL A 68 0.63 -3.66 7.69
N ASP A 69 0.97 -2.78 6.76
CA ASP A 69 1.01 -1.35 7.02
C ASP A 69 0.15 -0.59 6.02
N VAL A 70 -0.40 0.54 6.46
CA VAL A 70 -1.27 1.40 5.66
C VAL A 70 -0.68 2.79 5.66
N ARG A 71 -0.42 3.32 4.47
CA ARG A 71 0.12 4.66 4.25
C ARG A 71 -0.74 5.43 3.26
N ASP A 72 -0.73 6.74 3.41
CA ASP A 72 -1.19 7.65 2.38
C ASP A 72 -0.13 7.82 1.27
N ALA A 73 -0.55 8.25 0.09
CA ALA A 73 0.34 8.45 -1.05
C ALA A 73 1.44 9.50 -0.78
N ASN A 74 1.20 10.49 0.09
CA ASN A 74 2.20 11.49 0.46
C ASN A 74 3.20 10.96 1.52
N GLY A 75 2.77 10.01 2.34
CA GLY A 75 3.56 9.36 3.40
C GLY A 75 4.40 8.17 2.94
N ILE A 76 4.62 7.98 1.63
CA ILE A 76 5.43 6.88 1.12
C ILE A 76 6.93 7.11 1.39
N ASP A 77 7.62 6.04 1.77
CA ASP A 77 9.06 6.06 2.01
C ASP A 77 9.76 4.87 1.32
N PRO A 78 11.02 5.04 0.88
CA PRO A 78 11.77 3.99 0.19
C PRO A 78 11.95 2.71 1.00
N VAL A 79 12.05 2.80 2.33
CA VAL A 79 12.34 1.65 3.19
C VAL A 79 11.11 0.76 3.26
N SER A 80 9.94 1.35 3.52
CA SER A 80 8.67 0.63 3.53
C SER A 80 8.40 0.00 2.17
N LEU A 81 8.63 0.70 1.05
CA LEU A 81 8.43 0.11 -0.29
C LEU A 81 9.27 -1.14 -0.56
N ILE A 82 10.42 -1.30 0.09
CA ILE A 82 11.29 -2.46 -0.06
C ILE A 82 10.98 -3.53 0.99
N ALA A 83 10.62 -3.12 2.21
CA ALA A 83 10.47 -3.98 3.37
C ALA A 83 9.32 -4.99 3.28
N PHE A 84 8.21 -4.61 2.63
CA PHE A 84 7.03 -5.48 2.49
C PHE A 84 7.08 -6.31 1.20
N ASP A 85 6.65 -7.57 1.25
CA ASP A 85 6.72 -8.47 0.08
C ASP A 85 5.85 -7.99 -1.08
N LYS A 86 4.64 -7.52 -0.79
CA LYS A 86 3.71 -6.97 -1.78
C LYS A 86 3.35 -5.52 -1.45
N VAL A 87 3.16 -4.72 -2.48
CA VAL A 87 2.67 -3.34 -2.34
C VAL A 87 1.36 -3.22 -3.09
N VAL A 88 0.28 -2.93 -2.36
CA VAL A 88 -1.04 -2.69 -2.92
C VAL A 88 -1.26 -1.18 -3.02
N MET A 89 -1.48 -0.66 -4.22
CA MET A 89 -1.80 0.75 -4.43
C MET A 89 -3.21 0.91 -4.97
N THR A 90 -3.95 1.90 -4.43
CA THR A 90 -5.22 2.30 -5.06
C THR A 90 -4.97 3.08 -6.34
N ALA A 91 -5.89 3.01 -7.31
CA ALA A 91 -5.79 3.78 -8.55
C ALA A 91 -5.65 5.29 -8.29
N ASP A 92 -6.26 5.79 -7.22
CA ASP A 92 -6.11 7.17 -6.77
C ASP A 92 -4.70 7.46 -6.21
N ALA A 93 -4.16 6.55 -5.39
CA ALA A 93 -2.78 6.66 -4.89
C ALA A 93 -1.76 6.67 -6.02
N VAL A 94 -1.96 5.87 -7.07
CA VAL A 94 -1.08 5.85 -8.25
C VAL A 94 -1.00 7.23 -8.89
N LYS A 95 -2.14 7.89 -9.12
CA LYS A 95 -2.17 9.24 -9.71
C LYS A 95 -1.44 10.26 -8.85
N GLN A 96 -1.68 10.25 -7.54
CA GLN A 96 -1.00 11.16 -6.62
C GLN A 96 0.52 10.93 -6.60
N VAL A 97 0.96 9.67 -6.63
CA VAL A 97 2.38 9.32 -6.69
C VAL A 97 3.01 9.71 -8.02
N GLU A 98 2.30 9.58 -9.14
CA GLU A 98 2.77 10.06 -10.45
C GLU A 98 2.98 11.58 -10.45
N GLU A 99 2.03 12.36 -9.92
CA GLU A 99 2.14 13.81 -9.79
C GLU A 99 3.29 14.22 -8.86
N MET A 100 3.47 13.52 -7.74
CA MET A 100 4.56 13.79 -6.79
C MET A 100 5.94 13.50 -7.37
N LEU A 101 6.04 12.47 -8.22
CA LEU A 101 7.30 12.02 -8.80
C LEU A 101 7.63 12.70 -10.13
N ALA A 102 6.68 13.38 -10.79
CA ALA A 102 6.93 14.22 -11.96
C ALA A 102 8.11 15.19 -11.71
#